data_AF-A0A6A4CYQ3-F1
#
_entry.id   AF-A0A6A4CYQ3-F1
#
_cell.length_a   1.000
_cell.length_b   1.000
_cell.length_c   1.000
_cell.angle_alpha   90.00
_cell.angle_beta   90.00
_cell.angle_gamma   90.00
#
_symmetry.space_group_name_H-M   'P 1'
#
loop_
_entity.id
_entity.type
_entity.pdbx_description
1 polymer ?
#
loop_
_entity_poly.entity_id
_entity_poly.type
_entity_poly.pdbx_seq_one_letter_code
_entity_poly.pdbx_strand_id
1 'polypeptide(L)'
;MKFSTVFTTALVAAVCLFQSTTAEDQASVHLRVHNIEQDNNGAICYKACASDQFCPRGETECRAPTDGQCFNPATSLFINACDPGFKCSEGKCVYA
;
A
#
# COMPACT_ATOMS: atom_id res chain seq x y z
N MET A 1 -9.43 26.34 -59.57
CA MET A 1 -10.03 26.05 -58.25
C MET A 1 -9.43 24.75 -57.75
N LYS A 2 -8.38 24.83 -56.90
CA LYS A 2 -7.66 23.70 -56.32
C LYS A 2 -7.29 24.11 -54.89
N PHE A 3 -8.29 24.14 -54.01
CA PHE A 3 -8.09 24.47 -52.59
C PHE A 3 -8.47 23.30 -51.66
N SER A 4 -8.87 22.15 -52.20
CA SER A 4 -9.54 21.09 -51.44
C SER A 4 -8.63 20.10 -50.69
N THR A 5 -7.31 20.13 -50.88
CA THR A 5 -6.42 19.08 -50.33
C THR A 5 -5.65 19.49 -49.08
N VAL A 6 -5.55 20.78 -48.77
CA VAL A 6 -4.77 21.27 -47.62
C VAL A 6 -5.63 21.38 -46.36
N PHE A 7 -6.92 21.65 -46.51
CA PHE A 7 -7.83 21.78 -45.37
C PHE A 7 -8.23 20.44 -44.74
N THR A 8 -8.12 19.33 -45.47
CA THR A 8 -8.51 18.00 -44.98
C THR A 8 -7.45 17.38 -44.08
N THR A 9 -6.16 17.62 -44.31
CA THR A 9 -5.08 17.05 -43.49
C THR A 9 -4.93 17.74 -42.13
N ALA A 10 -5.19 19.05 -42.08
CA ALA A 10 -5.15 19.82 -40.83
C ALA A 10 -6.26 19.39 -39.84
N LEU A 11 -7.44 19.01 -40.34
CA LEU A 11 -8.55 18.55 -39.52
C LEU A 11 -8.30 17.16 -38.93
N VAL A 12 -7.67 16.25 -39.67
CA VAL A 12 -7.37 14.89 -39.17
C VAL A 12 -6.31 14.93 -38.05
N ALA A 13 -5.27 15.77 -38.19
CA ALA A 13 -4.25 15.93 -37.15
C ALA A 13 -4.81 16.55 -35.86
N ALA A 14 -5.74 17.50 -35.97
CA ALA A 14 -6.41 18.07 -34.81
C ALA A 14 -7.27 17.04 -34.08
N VAL A 15 -8.05 16.22 -34.81
CA VAL A 15 -8.91 15.18 -34.23
C VAL A 15 -8.11 14.10 -33.48
N CYS A 16 -6.91 13.74 -33.94
CA CYS A 16 -6.04 12.78 -33.25
C CYS A 16 -5.42 13.35 -31.94
N LEU A 17 -5.17 14.66 -31.86
CA LEU A 17 -4.70 15.31 -30.63
C LEU A 17 -5.80 15.47 -29.57
N PHE A 18 -7.08 15.43 -29.97
CA PHE A 18 -8.23 15.40 -29.06
C PHE A 18 -8.62 13.98 -28.58
N GLN A 19 -7.90 12.93 -29.02
CA GLN A 19 -8.11 11.56 -28.49
C GLN A 19 -7.40 11.30 -27.15
N SER A 20 -6.71 12.30 -26.60
CA SER A 20 -5.81 12.11 -25.45
C SER A 20 -6.45 12.15 -24.06
N THR A 21 -7.75 11.90 -23.85
CA THR A 21 -8.27 11.93 -22.45
C THR A 21 -9.21 10.79 -22.05
N THR A 22 -9.58 9.85 -22.92
CA THR A 22 -10.45 8.73 -22.48
C THR A 22 -9.67 7.52 -21.94
N ALA A 23 -8.34 7.53 -22.02
CA ALA A 23 -7.50 6.46 -21.51
C ALA A 23 -6.74 6.80 -20.21
N GLU A 24 -6.83 8.03 -19.69
CA GLU A 24 -6.09 8.44 -18.50
C GLU A 24 -6.94 8.45 -17.21
N ASP A 25 -8.26 8.32 -17.29
CA ASP A 25 -9.15 8.42 -16.11
C ASP A 25 -9.48 7.07 -15.44
N GLN A 26 -8.63 6.06 -15.65
CA GLN A 26 -8.79 4.73 -15.04
C GLN A 26 -7.54 4.28 -14.27
N ALA A 27 -6.58 5.17 -14.02
CA ALA A 27 -5.52 4.94 -13.04
C ALA A 27 -5.89 5.47 -11.65
N SER A 28 -7.18 5.47 -11.30
CA SER A 28 -7.51 5.48 -9.86
C SER A 28 -7.12 4.11 -9.32
N VAL A 29 -5.94 4.04 -8.69
CA VAL A 29 -5.59 2.91 -7.85
C VAL A 29 -6.65 2.88 -6.76
N HIS A 30 -7.69 2.07 -6.96
CA HIS A 30 -8.70 1.81 -5.96
C HIS A 30 -7.99 1.01 -4.87
N LEU A 31 -7.37 1.73 -3.93
CA LEU A 31 -6.85 1.15 -2.71
C LEU A 31 -8.09 0.60 -2.00
N ARG A 32 -8.32 -0.70 -2.17
CA ARG A 32 -9.32 -1.45 -1.42
C ARG A 32 -8.80 -1.50 0.00
N VAL A 33 -8.88 -0.38 0.71
CA VAL A 33 -8.88 -0.35 2.16
C VAL A 33 -10.06 -1.22 2.49
N HIS A 34 -9.78 -2.45 2.94
CA HIS A 34 -10.81 -3.13 3.68
C HIS A 34 -11.17 -2.15 4.79
N ASN A 35 -12.34 -1.53 4.72
CA ASN A 35 -13.00 -0.98 5.88
C ASN A 35 -13.32 -2.22 6.74
N ILE A 36 -12.27 -2.75 7.38
CA ILE A 36 -12.32 -3.95 8.22
C ILE A 36 -13.29 -3.57 9.32
N GLU A 37 -14.45 -4.23 9.30
CA GLU A 37 -15.26 -4.51 10.47
C GLU A 37 -14.33 -4.54 11.68
N GLN A 38 -14.37 -3.51 12.54
CA GLN A 38 -13.31 -3.17 13.50
C GLN A 38 -12.62 -4.43 14.02
N ASP A 39 -11.43 -4.73 13.51
CA ASP A 39 -10.57 -5.74 14.11
C ASP A 39 -10.43 -5.31 15.57
N ASN A 40 -10.68 -6.23 16.52
CA ASN A 40 -10.65 -5.89 17.94
C ASN A 40 -9.28 -5.34 18.38
N ASN A 41 -8.24 -5.50 17.56
CA ASN A 41 -6.91 -4.97 17.82
C ASN A 41 -6.67 -3.58 17.21
N GLY A 42 -7.65 -2.98 16.52
CA GLY A 42 -7.61 -1.61 16.02
C GLY A 42 -7.09 -1.42 14.59
N ALA A 43 -6.78 -0.18 14.22
CA ALA A 43 -6.30 0.18 12.88
C ALA A 43 -4.81 -0.15 12.70
N ILE A 44 -4.40 -0.43 11.46
CA ILE A 44 -2.98 -0.65 11.12
C ILE A 44 -2.18 0.62 11.41
N CYS A 45 -1.02 0.47 12.06
CA CYS A 45 -0.06 1.56 12.17
C CYS A 45 0.92 1.57 10.98
N TYR A 46 1.08 2.73 10.36
CA TYR A 46 1.92 2.92 9.15
C TYR A 46 3.24 3.66 9.42
N LYS A 47 3.63 3.87 10.69
CA LYS A 47 4.87 4.59 11.00
C LYS A 47 6.10 3.75 10.64
N ALA A 48 7.07 4.39 9.99
CA ALA A 48 8.40 3.85 9.87
C ALA A 48 9.11 3.95 11.22
N CYS A 49 9.54 2.82 11.76
CA CYS A 49 10.18 2.74 13.06
C CYS A 49 11.71 2.63 12.92
N ALA A 50 12.43 2.99 13.98
CA ALA A 50 13.85 2.70 14.09
C ALA A 50 14.09 1.18 14.13
N SER A 51 15.35 0.76 13.97
CA SER A 51 15.74 -0.63 14.20
C SER A 51 15.27 -1.11 15.58
N ASP A 52 14.84 -2.37 15.65
CA ASP A 52 14.31 -3.03 16.85
C ASP A 52 13.01 -2.44 17.42
N GLN A 53 12.37 -1.52 16.68
CA GLN A 53 11.04 -0.99 16.99
C GLN A 53 10.04 -1.35 15.92
N PHE A 54 8.79 -1.51 16.33
CA PHE A 54 7.69 -1.86 15.46
C PHE A 54 6.48 -1.00 15.79
N CYS A 55 5.63 -0.77 14.79
CA CYS A 55 4.35 -0.10 15.00
C CYS A 55 3.23 -1.13 14.92
N PRO A 56 2.77 -1.66 16.07
CA PRO A 56 1.69 -2.62 16.05
C PRO A 56 0.37 -1.94 15.71
N ARG A 57 -0.51 -2.71 15.09
CA ARG A 57 -1.92 -2.38 14.91
C ARG A 57 -2.52 -2.02 16.27
N GLY A 58 -3.35 -0.98 16.28
CA GLY A 58 -3.97 -0.43 17.48
C GLY A 58 -3.14 0.63 18.20
N GLU A 59 -1.86 0.76 17.87
CA GLU A 59 -0.99 1.80 18.42
C GLU A 59 -0.70 2.90 17.39
N THR A 60 -0.31 4.07 17.88
CA THR A 60 0.05 5.23 17.04
C THR A 60 1.54 5.54 17.08
N GLU A 61 2.31 4.83 17.90
CA GLU A 61 3.74 5.08 18.12
C GLU A 61 4.54 3.79 17.97
N CYS A 62 5.79 3.96 17.52
CA CYS A 62 6.74 2.87 17.47
C CYS A 62 7.22 2.53 18.88
N ARG A 63 7.33 1.24 19.16
CA ARG A 63 7.99 0.76 20.39
C ARG A 63 8.72 -0.55 20.16
N ALA A 64 9.66 -0.83 21.03
CA ALA A 64 10.30 -2.14 21.10
C ALA A 64 9.34 -3.18 21.73
N PRO A 65 9.48 -4.47 21.38
CA PRO A 65 8.83 -5.54 22.13
C PRO A 65 9.34 -5.57 23.58
N THR A 66 8.47 -5.89 24.52
CA THR A 66 8.80 -6.04 25.95
C THR A 66 8.66 -7.50 26.38
N ASP A 67 9.47 -7.96 27.33
CA ASP A 67 9.32 -9.23 28.07
C ASP A 67 8.63 -10.39 27.32
N GLY A 68 9.40 -11.07 26.48
CA GLY A 68 8.93 -12.26 25.74
C GLY A 68 8.04 -11.94 24.53
N GLN A 69 7.69 -10.67 24.29
CA GLN A 69 7.00 -10.28 23.06
C GLN A 69 7.91 -10.41 21.83
N CYS A 70 7.27 -10.73 20.72
CA CYS A 70 7.85 -10.74 19.40
C CYS A 70 6.85 -10.14 18.41
N PHE A 71 7.31 -9.30 17.50
CA PHE A 71 6.46 -8.68 16.49
C PHE A 71 6.14 -9.68 15.37
N ASN A 72 4.85 -9.98 15.18
CA ASN A 72 4.37 -10.78 14.07
C ASN A 72 4.01 -9.86 12.89
N PRO A 73 4.77 -9.90 11.77
CA PRO A 73 4.51 -9.04 10.62
C PRO A 73 3.22 -9.40 9.87
N ALA A 74 2.69 -10.63 10.02
CA ALA A 74 1.46 -11.04 9.35
C ALA A 74 0.22 -10.42 10.01
N THR A 75 0.22 -10.29 11.33
CA THR A 75 -0.89 -9.68 12.10
C THR A 75 -0.63 -8.23 12.47
N SER A 76 0.62 -7.78 12.34
CA SER A 76 1.09 -6.48 12.85
C SER A 76 0.87 -6.33 14.36
N LEU A 77 1.07 -7.40 15.15
CA LEU A 77 0.88 -7.39 16.60
C LEU A 77 2.10 -7.96 17.32
N PHE A 78 2.29 -7.56 18.57
CA PHE A 78 3.21 -8.23 19.48
C PHE A 78 2.55 -9.48 20.06
N ILE A 79 3.22 -10.62 19.96
CA ILE A 79 2.77 -11.92 20.45
C ILE A 79 3.85 -12.57 21.31
N ASN A 80 3.47 -13.44 22.24
CA ASN A 80 4.43 -14.06 23.17
C ASN A 80 5.22 -15.24 22.56
N ALA A 81 4.71 -15.82 21.47
CA ALA A 81 5.36 -16.93 20.77
C ALA A 81 5.02 -16.85 19.29
N CYS A 82 6.03 -17.03 18.43
CA CYS A 82 5.81 -17.10 16.99
C CYS A 82 5.14 -18.41 16.60
N ASP A 83 4.42 -18.40 15.47
CA ASP A 83 3.78 -19.58 14.92
C ASP A 83 4.79 -20.69 14.57
N PRO A 84 4.38 -21.97 14.51
CA PRO A 84 5.26 -23.07 14.12
C PRO A 84 5.99 -22.80 12.80
N GLY A 85 7.30 -23.06 12.78
CA GLY A 85 8.17 -22.76 11.64
C GLY A 85 8.79 -21.35 11.67
N PHE A 86 8.46 -20.54 12.68
CA PHE A 86 9.05 -19.23 12.92
C PHE A 86 9.72 -19.19 14.29
N LYS A 87 10.76 -18.37 14.42
CA LYS A 87 11.45 -18.07 15.68
C LYS A 87 11.47 -16.57 15.92
N CYS A 88 11.55 -16.17 17.19
CA CYS A 88 11.78 -14.77 17.51
C CYS A 88 13.26 -14.44 17.37
N SER A 89 13.58 -13.50 16.49
CA SER A 89 14.93 -12.97 16.30
C SER A 89 14.85 -11.45 16.20
N GLU A 90 15.67 -10.73 16.95
CA GLU A 90 15.68 -9.25 16.96
C GLU A 90 14.28 -8.65 17.19
N GLY A 91 13.51 -9.27 18.10
CA GLY A 91 12.16 -8.80 18.43
C GLY A 91 11.11 -9.02 17.34
N LYS A 92 11.41 -9.76 16.27
CA LYS A 92 10.51 -10.05 15.15
C LYS A 92 10.39 -11.55 14.88
N CYS A 93 9.19 -12.01 14.54
CA CYS A 93 8.98 -13.37 14.05
C CYS A 93 9.57 -13.51 12.65
N VAL A 94 10.57 -14.38 12.52
CA VAL A 94 11.27 -14.71 11.27
C VAL A 94 11.22 -16.21 11.04
N TYR A 95 11.32 -16.64 9.78
CA TYR A 95 11.37 -18.08 9.46
C TYR A 95 12.56 -18.76 10.16
N ALA A 96 12.34 -19.95 10.71
CA ALA A 96 13.28 -20.65 11.59
C ALA A 96 14.45 -21.29 10.85
#